data_AF-A0AA44BG63-F1
#
_entry.id   AF-A0AA44BG63-F1
#
_cell.length_a   1.000
_cell.length_b   1.000
_cell.length_c   1.000
_cell.angle_alpha   90.00
_cell.angle_beta   90.00
_cell.angle_gamma   90.00
#
_symmetry.space_group_name_H-M   'P 1'
#
loop_
_entity.id
_entity.type
_entity.pdbx_description
1 polymer ?
#
loop_
_entity_poly.entity_id
_entity_poly.type
_entity_poly.pdbx_seq_one_letter_code
_entity_poly.pdbx_strand_id
1 'polypeptide(L)'
;MKYSEIEVKNMLKVGELSLEEQVKFNILNFIRVMHLNQQDFIESSFATEFFGELPMTFRKYPGQVVGLITATINGEVQKFVFTDQGYEPLEEILKLTKK
;
A
#
# COMPACT_ATOMS: atom_id res chain seq x y z
N MET A 1 4.40 6.75 -5.19
CA MET A 1 4.30 5.84 -6.36
C MET A 1 2.86 5.73 -6.82
N LYS A 2 2.61 5.92 -8.12
CA LYS A 2 1.27 5.87 -8.72
C LYS A 2 0.88 4.42 -9.04
N TYR A 3 -0.39 4.09 -8.91
CA TYR A 3 -0.94 2.82 -9.36
C TYR A 3 -0.88 2.67 -10.89
N SER A 4 -0.51 1.47 -11.36
CA SER A 4 -0.52 1.08 -12.76
C SER A 4 -0.82 -0.41 -12.90
N GLU A 5 -1.89 -0.77 -13.60
CA GLU A 5 -2.26 -2.18 -13.88
C GLU A 5 -1.14 -2.90 -14.62
N ILE A 6 -0.42 -2.19 -15.52
CA ILE A 6 0.69 -2.75 -16.29
C ILE A 6 1.85 -3.11 -15.36
N GLU A 7 2.15 -2.23 -14.40
CA GLU A 7 3.25 -2.43 -13.45
C GLU A 7 2.98 -3.65 -12.55
N VAL A 8 1.77 -3.77 -12.00
CA VAL A 8 1.38 -4.94 -11.19
C VAL A 8 1.47 -6.23 -12.02
N LYS A 9 0.99 -6.22 -13.27
CA LYS A 9 1.09 -7.39 -14.17
C LYS A 9 2.52 -7.77 -14.52
N ASN A 10 3.43 -6.80 -14.61
CA ASN A 10 4.84 -7.08 -14.86
C ASN A 10 5.50 -7.69 -13.62
N MET A 11 5.19 -7.19 -12.42
CA MET A 11 5.71 -7.75 -11.17
C MET A 11 5.23 -9.19 -10.93
N LEU A 12 4.00 -9.54 -11.36
CA LEU A 12 3.50 -10.93 -11.31
C LEU A 12 4.28 -11.92 -12.20
N LYS A 13 5.01 -11.43 -13.20
CA LYS A 13 5.81 -12.27 -14.10
C LYS A 13 7.24 -12.48 -13.60
N VAL A 14 7.68 -11.69 -12.64
CA VAL A 14 9.00 -11.81 -12.02
C VAL A 14 8.91 -12.91 -10.97
N GLY A 15 9.86 -13.85 -11.00
CA GLY A 15 9.87 -15.01 -10.09
C GLY A 15 10.19 -14.62 -8.66
N GLU A 16 11.44 -14.19 -8.42
CA GLU A 16 11.88 -13.74 -7.10
C GLU A 16 11.88 -12.21 -7.04
N LEU A 17 11.11 -11.66 -6.09
CA LEU A 17 11.07 -10.24 -5.77
C LEU A 17 11.88 -9.99 -4.48
N SER A 18 12.68 -8.93 -4.47
CA SER A 18 13.29 -8.43 -3.24
C SER A 18 12.22 -8.02 -2.23
N LEU A 19 12.56 -7.92 -0.93
CA LEU A 19 11.61 -7.52 0.10
C LEU A 19 10.94 -6.17 -0.20
N GLU A 20 11.71 -5.19 -0.70
CA GLU A 20 11.17 -3.88 -1.09
C GLU A 20 10.18 -4.01 -2.27
N GLU A 21 10.51 -4.83 -3.26
CA GLU A 21 9.60 -5.11 -4.38
C GLU A 21 8.36 -5.87 -3.93
N GLN A 22 8.45 -6.75 -2.93
CA GLN A 22 7.30 -7.42 -2.33
C GLN A 22 6.39 -6.43 -1.61
N VAL A 23 6.94 -5.49 -0.82
CA VAL A 23 6.17 -4.41 -0.19
C VAL A 23 5.42 -3.63 -1.26
N LYS A 24 6.13 -3.15 -2.27
CA LYS A 24 5.56 -2.40 -3.39
C LYS A 24 4.46 -3.20 -4.10
N PHE A 25 4.73 -4.46 -4.42
CA PHE A 25 3.78 -5.34 -5.08
C PHE A 25 2.51 -5.51 -4.24
N ASN A 26 2.65 -5.80 -2.94
CA ASN A 26 1.52 -6.00 -2.03
C ASN A 26 0.64 -4.75 -1.95
N ILE A 27 1.24 -3.56 -1.85
CA ILE A 27 0.48 -2.30 -1.82
C ILE A 27 -0.25 -2.08 -3.15
N LEU A 28 0.44 -2.20 -4.28
CA LEU A 28 -0.16 -1.98 -5.59
C LEU A 28 -1.23 -3.04 -5.92
N ASN A 29 -1.04 -4.28 -5.49
CA ASN A 29 -2.03 -5.34 -5.66
C ASN A 29 -3.25 -5.13 -4.75
N PHE A 30 -3.07 -4.61 -3.53
CA PHE A 30 -4.20 -4.19 -2.70
C PHE A 30 -5.02 -3.09 -3.40
N ILE A 31 -4.35 -2.09 -3.97
CA ILE A 31 -5.00 -1.03 -4.76
C ILE A 31 -5.71 -1.60 -5.98
N ARG A 32 -5.08 -2.54 -6.70
CA ARG A 32 -5.70 -3.26 -7.82
C ARG A 32 -7.00 -3.94 -7.44
N VAL A 33 -7.04 -4.63 -6.28
CA VAL A 33 -8.25 -5.30 -5.80
C VAL A 33 -9.38 -4.30 -5.56
N MET A 34 -9.08 -3.10 -5.05
CA MET A 34 -10.08 -2.04 -4.91
C MET A 34 -10.69 -1.65 -6.27
N HIS A 35 -9.86 -1.45 -7.29
CA HIS A 35 -10.31 -1.15 -8.66
C HIS A 35 -11.15 -2.27 -9.26
N LEU A 36 -10.69 -3.53 -9.14
CA LEU A 36 -11.40 -4.69 -9.69
C LEU A 36 -12.78 -4.88 -9.06
N ASN A 37 -12.91 -4.55 -7.77
CA ASN A 37 -14.17 -4.62 -7.04
C ASN A 37 -15.01 -3.35 -7.16
N GLN A 38 -14.55 -2.32 -7.90
CA GLN A 38 -15.22 -1.03 -8.05
C GLN A 38 -15.56 -0.39 -6.69
N GLN A 39 -14.66 -0.52 -5.72
CA GLN A 39 -14.87 -0.01 -4.37
C GLN A 39 -14.81 1.51 -4.37
N ASP A 40 -15.81 2.16 -3.75
CA ASP A 40 -15.72 3.57 -3.42
C ASP A 40 -14.70 3.74 -2.30
N PHE A 41 -13.52 4.26 -2.64
CA PHE A 41 -12.43 4.40 -1.68
C PHE A 41 -12.83 5.28 -0.49
N ILE A 42 -13.57 6.36 -0.69
CA ILE A 42 -13.92 7.32 0.36
C ILE A 42 -14.85 6.66 1.38
N GLU A 43 -15.88 5.97 0.91
CA GLU A 43 -16.88 5.33 1.76
C GLU A 43 -16.40 3.99 2.35
N SER A 44 -15.39 3.36 1.74
CA SER A 44 -14.88 2.05 2.19
C SER A 44 -14.03 2.13 3.46
N SER A 45 -14.15 1.11 4.30
CA SER A 45 -13.27 0.83 5.44
C SER A 45 -12.31 -0.31 5.14
N PHE A 46 -11.06 -0.21 5.60
CA PHE A 46 -10.06 -1.27 5.47
C PHE A 46 -9.50 -1.64 6.85
N ALA A 47 -9.42 -2.94 7.11
CA ALA A 47 -8.90 -3.52 8.35
C ALA A 47 -8.15 -4.82 8.04
N THR A 48 -7.36 -4.80 6.96
CA THR A 48 -6.73 -6.00 6.40
C THR A 48 -5.33 -6.20 6.96
N GLU A 49 -5.00 -7.46 7.24
CA GLU A 49 -3.69 -7.88 7.71
C GLU A 49 -3.14 -8.91 6.73
N PHE A 50 -1.91 -8.71 6.29
CA PHE A 50 -1.13 -9.66 5.51
C PHE A 50 -0.16 -10.33 6.46
N PHE A 51 -0.33 -11.64 6.62
CA PHE A 51 0.53 -12.49 7.45
C PHE A 51 1.52 -13.24 6.55
N GLY A 52 2.75 -13.44 7.04
CA GLY A 52 3.83 -14.10 6.30
C GLY A 52 5.20 -13.56 6.72
N GLU A 53 6.20 -13.72 5.85
CA GLU A 53 7.57 -13.21 6.06
C GLU A 53 7.64 -11.68 6.11
N LEU A 54 6.68 -11.00 5.48
CA LEU A 54 6.52 -9.55 5.46
C LEU A 54 5.15 -9.15 6.04
N PRO A 55 5.03 -9.01 7.37
CA PRO A 55 3.77 -8.58 7.99
C PRO A 55 3.40 -7.17 7.57
N MET A 56 2.17 -7.00 7.06
CA MET A 56 1.64 -5.69 6.68
C MET A 56 0.21 -5.49 7.17
N THR A 57 -0.16 -4.26 7.49
CA THR A 57 -1.55 -3.89 7.81
C THR A 57 -2.01 -2.75 6.93
N PHE A 58 -3.27 -2.78 6.52
CA PHE A 58 -3.96 -1.75 5.73
C PHE A 58 -5.16 -1.27 6.53
N ARG A 59 -5.12 -0.01 6.98
CA ARG A 59 -6.15 0.59 7.85
C ARG A 59 -6.74 1.84 7.22
N LYS A 60 -8.06 1.94 7.22
CA LYS A 60 -8.81 3.13 6.81
C LYS A 60 -10.23 3.07 7.37
N TYR A 61 -10.78 4.22 7.76
CA TYR A 61 -12.19 4.39 8.09
C TYR A 61 -12.96 5.12 6.98
N PRO A 62 -14.30 4.97 6.90
CA PRO A 62 -15.13 5.73 5.97
C PRO A 62 -14.94 7.24 6.14
N GLY A 63 -15.01 8.00 5.04
CA GLY A 63 -14.81 9.45 5.00
C GLY A 63 -13.35 9.92 5.04
N GLN A 64 -12.38 9.03 5.31
CA GLN A 64 -10.97 9.39 5.22
C GLN A 64 -10.50 9.44 3.75
N VAL A 65 -9.70 10.44 3.40
CA VAL A 65 -9.17 10.64 2.04
C VAL A 65 -7.88 9.86 1.76
N VAL A 66 -7.27 9.29 2.80
CA VAL A 66 -6.11 8.41 2.72
C VAL A 66 -6.25 7.27 3.73
N GLY A 67 -5.64 6.12 3.42
CA GLY A 67 -5.43 5.03 4.37
C GLY A 67 -3.98 4.96 4.84
N LEU A 68 -3.73 4.21 5.91
CA LEU A 68 -2.41 3.94 6.46
C LEU A 68 -2.02 2.48 6.21
N ILE A 69 -0.79 2.29 5.73
CA ILE A 69 -0.12 1.01 5.66
C ILE A 69 1.00 0.99 6.68
N THR A 70 1.14 -0.13 7.39
CA THR A 70 2.30 -0.40 8.24
C THR A 70 2.92 -1.71 7.79
N ALA A 71 4.20 -1.70 7.44
CA ALA A 71 4.99 -2.87 7.07
C ALA A 71 6.13 -3.06 8.08
N THR A 72 6.44 -4.30 8.45
CA THR A 72 7.62 -4.61 9.26
C THR A 72 8.67 -5.30 8.39
N ILE A 73 9.77 -4.61 8.10
CA ILE A 73 10.84 -5.08 7.21
C ILE A 73 12.11 -5.19 8.05
N ASN A 74 12.69 -6.40 8.15
CA ASN A 74 13.89 -6.64 8.97
C ASN A 74 13.78 -6.14 10.42
N GLY A 75 12.57 -6.17 11.00
CA GLY A 75 12.29 -5.68 12.35
C GLY A 75 12.04 -4.16 12.45
N GLU A 76 12.23 -3.41 11.36
CA GLU A 76 11.93 -1.99 11.29
C GLU A 76 10.51 -1.73 10.77
N VAL A 77 9.81 -0.80 11.43
CA VAL A 77 8.45 -0.42 11.04
C VAL A 77 8.50 0.71 10.02
N GLN A 78 8.05 0.42 8.81
CA GLN A 78 7.86 1.42 7.75
C GLN A 78 6.38 1.72 7.56
N LYS A 79 6.04 3.00 7.41
CA LYS A 79 4.66 3.46 7.23
C LYS A 79 4.50 4.16 5.90
N PHE A 80 3.37 3.87 5.26
CA PHE A 80 2.99 4.48 3.99
C PHE A 80 1.56 4.99 4.09
N VAL A 81 1.23 6.06 3.36
CA VAL A 81 -0.17 6.40 3.11
C VAL A 81 -0.57 5.89 1.74
N PHE A 82 -1.83 5.53 1.55
CA PHE A 82 -2.35 5.10 0.26
C PHE A 82 -3.71 5.71 -0.07
N THR A 83 -3.99 5.75 -1.37
CA THR A 83 -5.29 6.02 -1.97
C THR A 83 -5.60 4.93 -2.98
N ASP A 84 -6.76 5.03 -3.64
CA ASP A 84 -7.06 4.26 -4.85
C ASP A 84 -6.11 4.58 -6.02
N GLN A 85 -5.35 5.68 -5.97
CA GLN A 85 -4.47 6.12 -7.05
C GLN A 85 -3.00 5.78 -6.84
N GLY A 86 -2.60 5.31 -5.65
CA GLY A 86 -1.19 5.02 -5.34
C GLY A 86 -0.88 5.10 -3.85
N TYR A 87 0.41 5.21 -3.54
CA TYR A 87 0.89 5.30 -2.16
C TYR A 87 2.18 6.11 -2.05
N GLU A 88 2.52 6.55 -0.85
CA GLU A 88 3.77 7.28 -0.57
C GLU A 88 4.29 6.95 0.84
N PRO A 89 5.61 6.93 1.08
CA PRO A 89 6.14 6.81 2.44
C PRO A 89 5.64 7.97 3.32
N LEU A 90 5.14 7.64 4.52
CA LEU A 90 4.62 8.64 5.44
C LEU A 90 5.70 9.67 5.83
N GLU A 91 6.96 9.25 5.90
CA GLU A 91 8.08 10.13 6.22
C GLU A 91 8.27 11.26 5.20
N GLU A 92 8.05 11.01 3.90
CA GLU A 92 8.15 12.06 2.86
C GLU A 92 7.08 13.14 3.07
N ILE A 93 5.87 12.74 3.46
CA ILE A 93 4.79 13.68 3.77
C ILE A 93 5.13 14.49 5.04
N LEU A 94 5.66 13.82 6.07
CA LEU A 94 6.04 14.49 7.32
C LEU A 94 7.18 15.48 7.11
N LYS A 95 8.09 15.28 6.14
CA LYS A 95 9.12 16.27 5.79
C LYS A 95 8.51 17.60 5.35
N LEU A 96 7.33 17.62 4.75
CA LEU A 96 6.63 18.87 4.36
C LEU A 96 6.23 19.74 5.56
N THR A 97 6.19 19.17 6.77
CA THR A 97 5.87 19.89 8.01
C THR A 97 7.10 20.45 8.72
N LYS A 98 8.30 20.04 8.29
CA LYS A 98 9.56 20.52 8.84
C LYS A 98 9.91 21.83 8.13
N LYS A 99 10.01 22.90 8.91
CA LYS A 99 10.53 24.20 8.45
C LYS A 99 12.04 24.15 8.26
#